data_AF-A0A968MRY2-F1
#
_entry.id   AF-A0A968MRY2-F1
#
_cell.length_a   1.000
_cell.length_b   1.000
_cell.length_c   1.000
_cell.angle_alpha   90.00
_cell.angle_beta   90.00
_cell.angle_gamma   90.00
#
_symmetry.space_group_name_H-M   'P 1'
#
loop_
_entity.id
_entity.type
_entity.pdbx_description
1 polymer ?
#
loop_
_entity_poly.entity_id
_entity_poly.type
_entity_poly.pdbx_seq_one_letter_code
_entity_poly.pdbx_strand_id
1 'polypeptide(L)'
;MKIKRSTEAILIILTVFMFDACKMQTQPKTTTAMTNIDPTVQKMVVDSLLKKYPEADKSRIETGIKQTAYFWRPADGTPETFKNFCLENFTADPADLDSAYFRISRNLEILYGNFNKMSVLLKEPLHMPMGNISAVDMMFGGYEASSHLEEDFFSNKLAFYILLNFKYYSLTEKLKLQSNWNRKEWGYARLGDLVTSRVPSELNLKYGDIVTKADAYISDYNIYMGNLRNGKTDSLLFPQDMKLISHWGLRDELKSHYADKQGLEKQQIIYEVMKRIIHQDIPSEVINSDKYLWNPYENKIFNNGNEIDINPEENIRYQTLLSNFKALKEMDSYNPFFPTFIQAKFNAEMEIPQEEVEKLFRELVGSEEVKKVAALIESRLGRKLEPFDIGTMDSKAAVTLKKKTSPGE
;
A
#
# COMPACT_ATOMS: atom_id res chain seq x y z
N MET A 1 28.95 33.07 -67.05
CA MET A 1 30.31 33.33 -67.56
C MET A 1 31.14 33.93 -66.43
N LYS A 2 32.29 33.30 -66.09
CA LYS A 2 33.41 33.74 -65.21
C LYS A 2 33.08 33.90 -63.70
N ILE A 3 33.49 33.02 -62.79
CA ILE A 3 34.83 32.60 -62.28
C ILE A 3 35.55 33.65 -61.41
N LYS A 4 35.58 33.33 -60.09
CA LYS A 4 36.61 33.47 -59.03
C LYS A 4 37.46 34.74 -58.90
N ARG A 5 37.52 35.27 -57.67
CA ARG A 5 38.61 35.14 -56.64
C ARG A 5 38.20 35.99 -55.41
N SER A 6 37.99 35.43 -54.21
CA SER A 6 38.96 35.30 -53.10
C SER A 6 39.86 36.54 -52.95
N THR A 7 39.98 37.18 -51.77
CA THR A 7 40.80 36.70 -50.64
C THR A 7 40.51 37.53 -49.37
N GLU A 8 40.31 36.85 -48.22
CA GLU A 8 40.70 37.16 -46.82
C GLU A 8 40.33 38.53 -46.18
N ALA A 9 39.92 38.67 -44.92
CA ALA A 9 39.81 37.78 -43.76
C ALA A 9 38.95 38.53 -42.71
N ILE A 10 37.91 37.91 -42.16
CA ILE A 10 37.44 38.25 -40.80
C ILE A 10 37.11 36.94 -40.08
N LEU A 11 37.72 36.89 -38.90
CA LEU A 11 37.89 35.78 -38.00
C LEU A 11 36.57 35.40 -37.32
N ILE A 12 36.38 34.10 -37.20
CA ILE A 12 35.29 33.36 -36.55
C ILE A 12 35.12 33.80 -35.08
N ILE A 13 34.00 34.43 -34.74
CA ILE A 13 33.44 34.47 -33.36
C ILE A 13 31.90 34.49 -33.47
N LEU A 14 31.25 33.68 -32.61
CA LEU A 14 29.79 33.57 -32.35
C LEU A 14 28.98 32.54 -33.16
N THR A 15 29.35 31.26 -33.03
CA THR A 15 28.40 30.13 -33.11
C THR A 15 28.75 29.04 -32.09
N VAL A 16 28.50 29.26 -30.80
CA VAL A 16 28.25 28.20 -29.81
C VAL A 16 27.39 28.78 -28.68
N PHE A 17 26.07 28.74 -28.81
CA PHE A 17 25.12 28.88 -27.69
C PHE A 17 23.83 28.14 -28.04
N MET A 18 23.91 26.81 -28.15
CA MET A 18 22.77 25.89 -28.04
C MET A 18 23.31 24.48 -27.81
N PHE A 19 23.75 24.18 -26.59
CA PHE A 19 23.82 22.81 -26.03
C PHE A 19 24.06 22.95 -24.52
N ASP A 20 23.03 23.36 -23.77
CA ASP A 20 23.01 23.14 -22.31
C ASP A 20 21.57 22.88 -21.80
N ALA A 21 20.81 22.11 -22.57
CA ALA A 21 19.49 21.60 -22.21
C ALA A 21 19.44 20.10 -22.48
N CYS A 22 20.24 19.34 -21.74
CA CYS A 22 20.03 17.92 -21.41
C CYS A 22 21.23 17.43 -20.59
N LYS A 23 21.36 17.96 -19.37
CA LYS A 23 21.89 17.16 -18.27
C LYS A 23 20.71 16.86 -17.37
N MET A 24 20.00 15.77 -17.65
CA MET A 24 19.41 14.99 -16.56
C MET A 24 20.58 14.74 -15.61
N GLN A 25 20.62 15.49 -14.50
CA GLN A 25 21.43 15.10 -13.37
C GLN A 25 20.88 13.75 -12.94
N THR A 26 21.47 12.67 -13.44
CA THR A 26 21.52 11.43 -12.69
C THR A 26 22.25 11.78 -11.41
N GLN A 27 21.48 12.15 -10.38
CA GLN A 27 21.95 12.22 -9.01
C GLN A 27 22.71 10.91 -8.77
N PRO A 28 24.02 10.96 -8.47
CA PRO A 28 24.71 9.74 -8.09
C PRO A 28 23.94 9.16 -6.91
N LYS A 29 23.70 7.83 -6.96
CA LYS A 29 23.25 7.03 -5.81
C LYS A 29 24.33 7.16 -4.73
N THR A 30 24.33 8.29 -4.06
CA THR A 30 25.21 8.61 -2.97
C THR A 30 24.52 8.00 -1.78
N THR A 31 25.20 7.06 -1.12
CA THR A 31 24.82 6.58 0.20
C THR A 31 24.76 7.81 1.11
N THR A 32 23.59 8.43 1.22
CA THR A 32 23.40 9.71 1.89
C THR A 32 23.83 9.52 3.34
N ALA A 33 24.84 10.25 3.80
CA ALA A 33 25.13 10.33 5.22
C ALA A 33 23.83 10.72 5.93
N MET A 34 23.30 9.81 6.76
CA MET A 34 21.94 9.93 7.31
C MET A 34 21.78 11.21 8.14
N THR A 35 22.86 11.64 8.82
CA THR A 35 22.93 12.91 9.54
C THR A 35 24.33 13.53 9.49
N ASN A 36 24.40 14.87 9.52
CA ASN A 36 25.64 15.64 9.70
C ASN A 36 25.77 16.24 11.12
N ILE A 37 24.96 15.78 12.08
CA ILE A 37 24.95 16.29 13.46
C ILE A 37 25.64 15.30 14.40
N ASP A 38 26.88 15.64 14.79
CA ASP A 38 27.70 14.83 15.69
C ASP A 38 27.13 14.79 17.13
N PRO A 39 27.29 13.67 17.87
CA PRO A 39 26.87 13.57 19.28
C PRO A 39 27.40 14.68 20.20
N THR A 40 28.59 15.23 19.91
CA THR A 40 29.14 16.37 20.67
C THR A 40 28.29 17.62 20.51
N VAL A 41 27.81 17.91 19.29
CA VAL A 41 26.89 19.03 19.02
C VAL A 41 25.57 18.79 19.73
N GLN A 42 25.02 17.58 19.66
CA GLN A 42 23.78 17.23 20.35
C GLN A 42 23.89 17.50 21.86
N LYS A 43 24.97 17.04 22.49
CA LYS A 43 25.24 17.28 23.92
C LYS A 43 25.32 18.77 24.25
N MET A 44 26.03 19.57 23.45
CA MET A 44 26.12 21.02 23.65
C MET A 44 24.75 21.71 23.58
N VAL A 45 23.87 21.26 22.68
CA VAL A 45 22.51 21.80 22.55
C VAL A 45 21.66 21.41 23.76
N VAL A 46 21.73 20.15 24.22
CA VAL A 46 21.05 19.69 25.44
C VAL A 46 21.47 20.53 26.66
N ASP A 47 22.78 20.72 26.86
CA ASP A 47 23.32 21.51 27.98
C ASP A 47 22.84 22.97 27.91
N SER A 48 22.76 23.54 26.70
CA SER A 48 22.27 24.91 26.47
C SER A 48 20.77 25.04 26.77
N LEU A 49 19.96 24.05 26.36
CA LEU A 49 18.52 24.02 26.65
C LEU A 49 18.23 23.82 28.14
N LEU A 50 18.96 22.95 28.83
CA LEU A 50 18.84 22.77 30.28
C LEU A 50 19.23 24.04 31.05
N LYS A 51 20.22 24.79 30.57
CA LYS A 51 20.58 26.09 31.14
C LYS A 51 19.49 27.15 30.91
N LYS A 52 18.86 27.15 29.73
CA LYS A 52 17.78 28.08 29.37
C LYS A 52 16.46 27.75 30.09
N TYR A 53 16.18 26.46 30.28
CA TYR A 53 14.95 25.94 30.89
C TYR A 53 15.27 24.91 31.99
N PRO A 54 15.67 25.35 33.20
CA PRO A 54 16.10 24.44 34.26
C PRO A 54 15.01 23.48 34.77
N GLU A 55 13.75 23.89 34.69
CA GLU A 55 12.59 23.12 35.15
C GLU A 55 12.01 22.18 34.06
N ALA A 56 12.54 22.24 32.84
CA ALA A 56 12.07 21.38 31.76
C ALA A 56 12.52 19.92 31.97
N ASP A 57 11.68 18.98 31.55
CA ASP A 57 12.03 17.56 31.58
C ASP A 57 13.26 17.27 30.71
N LYS A 58 14.36 16.91 31.38
CA LYS A 58 15.63 16.54 30.76
C LYS A 58 15.49 15.40 29.76
N SER A 59 14.68 14.38 30.06
CA SER A 59 14.49 13.23 29.18
C SER A 59 13.81 13.64 27.87
N ARG A 60 12.86 14.60 27.94
CA ARG A 60 12.20 15.16 26.77
C ARG A 60 13.17 15.95 25.89
N ILE A 61 14.03 16.78 26.50
CA ILE A 61 15.06 17.52 25.77
C ILE A 61 16.01 16.55 25.05
N GLU A 62 16.58 15.59 25.78
CA GLU A 62 17.52 14.61 25.20
C GLU A 62 16.88 13.82 24.06
N THR A 63 15.64 13.38 24.24
CA THR A 63 14.90 12.64 23.21
C THR A 63 14.61 13.50 21.99
N GLY A 64 14.10 14.71 22.18
CA GLY A 64 13.78 15.63 21.09
C GLY A 64 14.99 16.01 20.25
N ILE A 65 16.13 16.30 20.91
CA ILE A 65 17.40 16.59 20.21
C ILE A 65 17.89 15.38 19.43
N LYS A 66 17.87 14.19 20.03
CA LYS A 66 18.30 12.95 19.36
C LYS A 66 17.43 12.64 18.14
N GLN A 67 16.10 12.75 18.27
CA GLN A 67 15.15 12.55 17.18
C GLN A 67 15.39 13.55 16.05
N THR A 68 15.53 14.83 16.37
CA THR A 68 15.75 15.89 15.38
C THR A 68 17.08 15.69 14.65
N ALA A 69 18.16 15.42 15.39
CA ALA A 69 19.49 15.19 14.83
C ALA A 69 19.52 13.99 13.88
N TYR A 70 18.77 12.93 14.21
CA TYR A 70 18.72 11.72 13.39
C TYR A 70 18.24 11.98 11.96
N PHE A 71 17.24 12.86 11.79
CA PHE A 71 16.67 13.19 10.47
C PHE A 71 17.33 14.40 9.80
N TRP A 72 18.24 15.09 10.49
CA TRP A 72 18.87 16.31 9.99
C TRP A 72 19.98 16.00 8.98
N ARG A 73 19.78 16.38 7.72
CA ARG A 73 20.71 16.16 6.62
C ARG A 73 21.50 17.44 6.32
N PRO A 74 22.64 17.37 5.58
CA PRO A 74 23.37 18.55 5.14
C PRO A 74 22.50 19.60 4.42
N ALA A 75 21.50 19.18 3.65
CA ALA A 75 20.57 20.06 2.96
C ALA A 75 19.67 20.87 3.91
N ASP A 76 19.50 20.43 5.15
CA ASP A 76 18.67 21.12 6.15
C ASP A 76 19.43 22.23 6.87
N GLY A 77 20.76 22.20 6.84
CA GLY A 77 21.60 23.25 7.42
C GLY A 77 22.85 22.69 8.12
N THR A 78 23.70 23.62 8.53
CA THR A 78 24.93 23.32 9.27
C THR A 78 24.63 22.92 10.72
N PRO A 79 25.60 22.33 11.45
CA PRO A 79 25.45 22.10 12.89
C PRO A 79 25.09 23.36 13.70
N GLU A 80 25.55 24.54 13.29
CA GLU A 80 25.15 25.81 13.93
C GLU A 80 23.69 26.15 13.64
N THR A 81 23.22 25.88 12.41
CA THR A 81 21.80 26.05 12.05
C THR A 81 20.91 25.12 12.89
N PHE A 82 21.32 23.87 13.05
CA PHE A 82 20.64 22.88 13.91
C PHE A 82 20.54 23.37 15.37
N LYS A 83 21.65 23.85 15.92
CA LYS A 83 21.69 24.38 17.30
C LYS A 83 20.73 25.56 17.47
N ASN A 84 20.79 26.55 16.58
CA ASN A 84 19.93 27.73 16.65
C ASN A 84 18.45 27.33 16.53
N PHE A 85 18.13 26.46 15.59
CA PHE A 85 16.77 25.92 15.43
C PHE A 85 16.27 25.30 16.74
N CYS A 86 17.05 24.43 17.38
CA CYS A 86 16.63 23.77 18.62
C CYS A 86 16.44 24.76 19.78
N LEU A 87 17.31 25.76 19.92
CA LEU A 87 17.23 26.77 20.99
C LEU A 87 16.04 27.71 20.83
N GLU A 88 15.63 27.98 19.59
CA GLU A 88 14.49 28.82 19.24
C GLU A 88 13.16 28.07 19.32
N ASN A 89 13.12 26.80 18.92
CA ASN A 89 11.87 26.07 18.68
C ASN A 89 11.52 25.02 19.75
N PHE A 90 12.39 24.79 20.74
CA PHE A 90 12.03 23.95 21.87
C PHE A 90 10.98 24.64 22.76
N THR A 91 9.82 24.00 22.88
CA THR A 91 8.67 24.49 23.64
C THR A 91 8.74 23.94 25.06
N ALA A 92 9.26 24.74 25.99
CA ALA A 92 9.44 24.34 27.39
C ALA A 92 8.14 24.36 28.20
N ASP A 93 7.29 25.38 27.98
CA ASP A 93 6.06 25.56 28.73
C ASP A 93 4.98 24.53 28.32
N PRO A 94 4.33 23.85 29.29
CA PRO A 94 3.31 22.84 28.99
C PRO A 94 2.05 23.39 28.28
N ALA A 95 1.64 24.63 28.53
CA ALA A 95 0.47 25.22 27.90
C ALA A 95 0.77 25.64 26.45
N ASP A 96 1.98 26.15 26.19
CA ASP A 96 2.44 26.41 24.82
C ASP A 96 2.59 25.11 24.01
N LEU A 97 3.08 24.04 24.64
CA LEU A 97 3.19 22.73 24.00
C LEU A 97 1.80 22.18 23.60
N ASP A 98 0.80 22.36 24.46
CA ASP A 98 -0.59 21.97 24.20
C ASP A 98 -1.22 22.81 23.08
N SER A 99 -0.99 24.11 23.10
CA SER A 99 -1.40 25.02 22.02
C SER A 99 -0.78 24.63 20.67
N ALA A 100 0.51 24.27 20.67
CA ALA A 100 1.20 23.79 19.47
C ALA A 100 0.59 22.48 18.96
N TYR A 101 0.32 21.53 19.86
CA TYR A 101 -0.33 20.26 19.51
C TYR A 101 -1.66 20.49 18.78
N PHE A 102 -2.57 21.29 19.34
CA PHE A 102 -3.89 21.52 18.71
C PHE A 102 -3.80 22.24 17.37
N ARG A 103 -2.86 23.19 17.23
CA ARG A 103 -2.63 23.90 15.96
C ARG A 103 -2.12 22.95 14.87
N ILE A 104 -1.15 22.10 15.21
CA ILE A 104 -0.60 21.12 14.29
C ILE A 104 -1.68 20.09 13.92
N SER A 105 -2.38 19.51 14.91
CA SER A 105 -3.45 18.54 14.70
C SER A 105 -4.52 19.06 13.74
N ARG A 106 -5.04 20.28 13.97
CA ARG A 106 -6.03 20.91 13.08
C ARG A 106 -5.50 21.07 11.65
N ASN A 107 -4.26 21.50 11.49
CA ASN A 107 -3.70 21.75 10.15
C ASN A 107 -3.42 20.44 9.40
N LEU A 108 -3.03 19.37 10.10
CA LEU A 108 -2.89 18.04 9.52
C LEU A 108 -4.23 17.49 9.07
N GLU A 109 -5.30 17.65 9.86
CA GLU A 109 -6.65 17.26 9.46
C GLU A 109 -7.07 17.93 8.15
N ILE A 110 -6.80 19.24 8.01
CA ILE A 110 -7.07 19.99 6.78
C ILE A 110 -6.28 19.41 5.61
N LEU A 111 -4.97 19.20 5.78
CA LEU A 111 -4.11 18.71 4.71
C LEU A 111 -4.53 17.30 4.27
N TYR A 112 -4.52 16.33 5.19
CA TYR A 112 -4.84 14.94 4.87
C TYR A 112 -6.28 14.77 4.37
N GLY A 113 -7.24 15.50 4.94
CA GLY A 113 -8.63 15.47 4.47
C GLY A 113 -8.77 15.93 3.02
N ASN A 114 -8.07 17.01 2.63
CA ASN A 114 -8.11 17.50 1.26
C ASN A 114 -7.30 16.63 0.29
N PHE A 115 -6.14 16.11 0.69
CA PHE A 115 -5.38 15.15 -0.13
C PHE A 115 -6.17 13.89 -0.40
N ASN A 116 -6.82 13.32 0.62
CA ASN A 116 -7.69 12.17 0.47
C ASN A 116 -8.85 12.47 -0.49
N LYS A 117 -9.51 13.64 -0.35
CA LYS A 117 -10.57 14.07 -1.26
C LYS A 117 -10.07 14.13 -2.71
N MET A 118 -8.90 14.72 -2.97
CA MET A 118 -8.32 14.78 -4.31
C MET A 118 -8.04 13.37 -4.86
N SER A 119 -7.42 12.49 -4.05
CA SER A 119 -7.11 11.11 -4.46
C SER A 119 -8.38 10.33 -4.84
N VAL A 120 -9.42 10.41 -4.02
CA VAL A 120 -10.71 9.74 -4.30
C VAL A 120 -11.33 10.26 -5.59
N LEU A 121 -11.43 11.59 -5.76
CA LEU A 121 -12.06 12.21 -6.93
C LEU A 121 -11.29 11.92 -8.23
N LEU A 122 -9.96 11.90 -8.20
CA LEU A 122 -9.13 11.60 -9.38
C LEU A 122 -9.24 10.13 -9.80
N LYS A 123 -9.52 9.21 -8.87
CA LYS A 123 -9.68 7.77 -9.12
C LYS A 123 -11.11 7.37 -9.49
N GLU A 124 -12.06 8.29 -9.50
CA GLU A 124 -13.46 8.02 -9.85
C GLU A 124 -13.63 7.31 -11.20
N PRO A 125 -12.96 7.71 -12.30
CA PRO A 125 -13.08 7.02 -13.59
C PRO A 125 -12.59 5.57 -13.56
N LEU A 126 -11.71 5.23 -12.62
CA LEU A 126 -11.16 3.87 -12.47
C LEU A 126 -12.08 2.97 -11.63
N HIS A 127 -12.82 3.55 -10.69
CA HIS A 127 -13.59 2.80 -9.69
C HIS A 127 -15.10 2.82 -9.94
N MET A 128 -15.59 3.74 -10.78
CA MET A 128 -17.01 3.89 -11.10
C MET A 128 -17.28 3.62 -12.58
N PRO A 129 -18.52 3.22 -12.96
CA PRO A 129 -18.89 2.95 -14.35
C PRO A 129 -19.04 4.25 -15.16
N MET A 130 -17.94 4.96 -15.38
CA MET A 130 -17.87 6.25 -16.09
C MET A 130 -17.51 6.10 -17.58
N GLY A 131 -17.42 4.87 -18.08
CA GLY A 131 -17.04 4.57 -19.46
C GLY A 131 -15.74 3.75 -19.52
N ASN A 132 -15.11 3.76 -20.69
CA ASN A 132 -13.84 3.04 -20.89
C ASN A 132 -12.69 3.81 -20.22
N ILE A 133 -11.88 3.12 -19.42
CA ILE A 133 -10.67 3.67 -18.83
C ILE A 133 -9.66 3.99 -19.93
N SER A 134 -9.21 5.24 -20.00
CA SER A 134 -8.23 5.71 -20.95
C SER A 134 -6.84 5.86 -20.32
N ALA A 135 -5.83 6.14 -21.15
CA ALA A 135 -4.47 6.39 -20.67
C ALA A 135 -4.38 7.60 -19.73
N VAL A 136 -5.19 8.65 -19.94
CA VAL A 136 -5.19 9.83 -19.07
C VAL A 136 -5.82 9.52 -17.72
N ASP A 137 -6.84 8.66 -17.67
CA ASP A 137 -7.43 8.21 -16.40
C ASP A 137 -6.42 7.42 -15.56
N MET A 138 -5.61 6.57 -16.21
CA MET A 138 -4.52 5.86 -15.53
C MET A 138 -3.42 6.80 -15.01
N MET A 139 -3.10 7.87 -15.75
CA MET A 139 -2.15 8.89 -15.30
C MET A 139 -2.68 9.65 -14.07
N PHE A 140 -3.95 10.04 -14.07
CA PHE A 140 -4.56 10.70 -12.90
C PHE A 140 -4.79 9.74 -11.73
N GLY A 141 -5.09 8.47 -11.99
CA GLY A 141 -5.18 7.46 -10.94
C GLY A 141 -3.86 7.23 -10.22
N GLY A 142 -2.74 7.30 -10.93
CA GLY A 142 -1.38 7.21 -10.36
C GLY A 142 -0.89 8.49 -9.69
N TYR A 143 -1.63 9.60 -9.82
CA TYR A 143 -1.20 10.89 -9.32
C TYR A 143 -1.37 11.00 -7.79
N GLU A 144 -0.25 10.94 -7.07
CA GLU A 144 -0.20 11.12 -5.62
C GLU A 144 0.03 12.59 -5.25
N ALA A 145 -1.06 13.33 -5.04
CA ALA A 145 -1.05 14.77 -4.75
C ALA A 145 -0.28 15.15 -3.47
N SER A 146 -0.14 14.21 -2.53
CA SER A 146 0.61 14.41 -1.27
C SER A 146 2.05 13.89 -1.32
N SER A 147 2.56 13.48 -2.49
CA SER A 147 3.87 12.81 -2.62
C SER A 147 5.06 13.60 -2.06
N HIS A 148 4.99 14.94 -2.11
CA HIS A 148 6.00 15.87 -1.59
C HIS A 148 5.71 16.37 -0.17
N LEU A 149 4.56 16.07 0.43
CA LEU A 149 4.12 16.68 1.69
C LEU A 149 5.14 16.52 2.82
N GLU A 150 5.69 15.31 2.99
CA GLU A 150 6.69 15.02 4.01
C GLU A 150 8.00 15.77 3.74
N GLU A 151 8.43 15.82 2.47
CA GLU A 151 9.61 16.57 2.04
C GLU A 151 9.46 18.08 2.28
N ASP A 152 8.27 18.62 2.02
CA ASP A 152 7.91 20.01 2.30
C ASP A 152 7.94 20.30 3.81
N PHE A 153 7.46 19.37 4.64
CA PHE A 153 7.53 19.50 6.11
C PHE A 153 8.96 19.48 6.64
N PHE A 154 9.88 18.73 6.01
CA PHE A 154 11.30 18.83 6.35
C PHE A 154 11.91 20.14 5.86
N SER A 155 11.58 20.56 4.63
CA SER A 155 12.12 21.77 4.00
C SER A 155 11.72 23.04 4.76
N ASN A 156 10.46 23.14 5.20
CA ASN A 156 9.94 24.26 6.00
C ASN A 156 10.19 24.13 7.51
N LYS A 157 10.87 23.06 7.94
CA LYS A 157 11.22 22.73 9.34
C LYS A 157 10.09 22.31 10.27
N LEU A 158 8.86 22.13 9.79
CA LEU A 158 7.74 21.62 10.61
C LEU A 158 8.01 20.21 11.14
N ALA A 159 8.57 19.32 10.31
CA ALA A 159 8.93 17.96 10.74
C ALA A 159 9.94 17.99 11.89
N PHE A 160 10.94 18.88 11.83
CA PHE A 160 11.92 19.06 12.90
C PHE A 160 11.29 19.67 14.16
N TYR A 161 10.33 20.58 14.02
CA TYR A 161 9.57 21.10 15.17
C TYR A 161 8.81 19.98 15.89
N ILE A 162 8.17 19.08 15.14
CA ILE A 162 7.46 17.92 15.69
C ILE A 162 8.44 16.99 16.40
N LEU A 163 9.52 16.58 15.72
CA LEU A 163 10.56 15.70 16.28
C LEU A 163 11.21 16.27 17.56
N LEU A 164 11.36 17.59 17.64
CA LEU A 164 11.97 18.28 18.77
C LEU A 164 11.05 18.30 20.01
N ASN A 165 9.75 18.45 19.79
CA ASN A 165 8.79 18.75 20.85
C ASN A 165 7.93 17.56 21.27
N PHE A 166 7.70 16.59 20.38
CA PHE A 166 6.85 15.43 20.60
C PHE A 166 7.64 14.14 20.45
N LYS A 167 7.63 13.33 21.51
CA LYS A 167 8.37 12.07 21.57
C LYS A 167 7.71 11.02 20.67
N TYR A 168 8.51 10.35 19.85
CA TYR A 168 8.13 9.08 19.24
C TYR A 168 8.28 7.96 20.27
N TYR A 169 7.27 7.09 20.34
CA TYR A 169 7.28 5.92 21.22
C TYR A 169 7.30 4.65 20.38
N SER A 170 8.25 3.76 20.65
CA SER A 170 8.24 2.42 20.08
C SER A 170 6.99 1.64 20.52
N LEU A 171 6.58 0.63 19.75
CA LEU A 171 5.46 -0.24 20.12
C LEU A 171 5.63 -0.81 21.54
N THR A 172 6.84 -1.25 21.89
CA THR A 172 7.16 -1.77 23.21
C THR A 172 6.93 -0.74 24.33
N GLU A 173 7.25 0.53 24.10
CA GLU A 173 6.96 1.60 25.05
C GLU A 173 5.46 1.89 25.12
N LYS A 174 4.77 1.96 23.98
CA LYS A 174 3.31 2.17 23.92
C LYS A 174 2.58 1.08 24.71
N LEU A 175 2.92 -0.20 24.50
CA LEU A 175 2.30 -1.32 25.22
C LEU A 175 2.49 -1.25 26.75
N LYS A 176 3.62 -0.67 27.21
CA LYS A 176 3.90 -0.48 28.64
C LYS A 176 3.17 0.73 29.23
N LEU A 177 2.97 1.79 28.44
CA LEU A 177 2.46 3.08 28.91
C LEU A 177 0.97 3.29 28.63
N GLN A 178 0.39 2.56 27.68
CA GLN A 178 -0.98 2.75 27.18
C GLN A 178 -2.04 2.88 28.27
N SER A 179 -1.94 2.09 29.35
CA SER A 179 -2.91 2.08 30.44
C SER A 179 -2.83 3.33 31.33
N ASN A 180 -1.71 4.06 31.29
CA ASN A 180 -1.47 5.25 32.09
C ASN A 180 -1.75 6.55 31.31
N TRP A 181 -1.95 6.47 30.00
CA TRP A 181 -2.14 7.64 29.16
C TRP A 181 -3.58 8.12 29.11
N ASN A 182 -3.77 9.40 29.37
CA ASN A 182 -5.01 10.09 29.05
C ASN A 182 -5.06 10.46 27.55
N ARG A 183 -6.21 10.96 27.08
CA ARG A 183 -6.42 11.30 25.66
C ARG A 183 -5.39 12.29 25.10
N LYS A 184 -4.92 13.25 25.91
CA LYS A 184 -3.94 14.24 25.48
C LYS A 184 -2.57 13.61 25.30
N GLU A 185 -2.15 12.74 26.22
CA GLU A 185 -0.88 12.02 26.12
C GLU A 185 -0.86 11.08 24.90
N TRP A 186 -1.99 10.42 24.62
CA TRP A 186 -2.20 9.70 23.37
C TRP A 186 -2.08 10.61 22.15
N GLY A 187 -2.68 11.80 22.18
CA GLY A 187 -2.55 12.81 21.14
C GLY A 187 -1.09 13.18 20.87
N TYR A 188 -0.31 13.44 21.92
CA TYR A 188 1.11 13.77 21.80
C TYR A 188 1.92 12.62 21.21
N ALA A 189 1.67 11.38 21.66
CA ALA A 189 2.32 10.20 21.12
C ALA A 189 2.02 10.01 19.63
N ARG A 190 0.76 10.19 19.21
CA ARG A 190 0.35 10.14 17.80
C ARG A 190 1.00 11.23 16.95
N LEU A 191 1.24 12.41 17.51
CA LEU A 191 1.96 13.46 16.79
C LEU A 191 3.43 13.09 16.57
N GLY A 192 4.05 12.41 17.54
CA GLY A 192 5.40 11.84 17.38
C GLY A 192 5.49 10.74 16.32
N ASP A 193 4.40 10.02 16.05
CA ASP A 193 4.35 8.94 15.04
C ASP A 193 4.38 9.47 13.59
N LEU A 194 4.13 10.76 13.38
CA LEU A 194 4.06 11.36 12.03
C LEU A 194 5.40 11.43 11.31
N VAL A 195 6.50 11.49 12.05
CA VAL A 195 7.84 11.66 11.48
C VAL A 195 8.70 10.47 11.86
N THR A 196 8.40 9.33 11.24
CA THR A 196 9.11 8.06 11.45
C THR A 196 9.97 7.64 10.25
N SER A 197 9.83 8.32 9.12
CA SER A 197 10.62 8.13 7.92
C SER A 197 11.05 9.47 7.31
N ARG A 198 11.85 9.39 6.24
CA ARG A 198 12.09 10.51 5.32
C ARG A 198 12.31 9.99 3.92
N VAL A 199 11.22 9.47 3.32
CA VAL A 199 11.20 8.87 1.99
C VAL A 199 11.21 9.97 0.90
N PRO A 200 12.09 9.90 -0.10
CA PRO A 200 12.04 10.81 -1.25
C PRO A 200 10.70 10.77 -1.99
N SER A 201 10.19 11.94 -2.36
CA SER A 201 8.95 12.10 -3.12
C SER A 201 8.92 11.31 -4.43
N GLU A 202 10.06 11.22 -5.13
CA GLU A 202 10.21 10.41 -6.35
C GLU A 202 9.85 8.93 -6.12
N LEU A 203 10.19 8.37 -4.96
CA LEU A 203 9.83 6.99 -4.61
C LEU A 203 8.34 6.85 -4.28
N ASN A 204 7.74 7.85 -3.62
CA ASN A 204 6.30 7.89 -3.37
C ASN A 204 5.50 7.93 -4.68
N LEU A 205 5.90 8.79 -5.63
CA LEU A 205 5.29 8.86 -6.96
C LEU A 205 5.43 7.53 -7.71
N LYS A 206 6.64 6.97 -7.75
CA LYS A 206 6.90 5.65 -8.37
C LYS A 206 6.05 4.55 -7.74
N TYR A 207 5.88 4.56 -6.42
CA TYR A 207 5.04 3.59 -5.73
C TYR A 207 3.55 3.77 -6.08
N GLY A 208 3.04 5.00 -6.12
CA GLY A 208 1.68 5.32 -6.56
C GLY A 208 1.36 4.79 -7.96
N ASP A 209 2.28 4.99 -8.91
CA ASP A 209 2.17 4.45 -10.28
C ASP A 209 2.11 2.91 -10.30
N ILE A 210 2.95 2.25 -9.49
CA ILE A 210 3.03 0.78 -9.43
C ILE A 210 1.75 0.20 -8.82
N VAL A 211 1.27 0.79 -7.73
CA VAL A 211 0.03 0.35 -7.06
C VAL A 211 -1.17 0.56 -7.96
N THR A 212 -1.27 1.71 -8.64
CA THR A 212 -2.37 1.98 -9.58
C THR A 212 -2.41 0.97 -10.73
N LYS A 213 -1.25 0.61 -11.29
CA LYS A 213 -1.16 -0.44 -12.31
C LYS A 213 -1.57 -1.81 -11.76
N ALA A 214 -1.21 -2.12 -10.52
CA ALA A 214 -1.60 -3.36 -9.86
C ALA A 214 -3.11 -3.42 -9.61
N ASP A 215 -3.71 -2.32 -9.14
CA ASP A 215 -5.13 -2.21 -8.87
C ASP A 215 -5.94 -2.28 -10.16
N ALA A 216 -5.50 -1.63 -11.23
CA ALA A 216 -6.12 -1.71 -12.54
C ALA A 216 -6.03 -3.14 -13.13
N TYR A 217 -4.88 -3.80 -13.01
CA TYR A 217 -4.71 -5.20 -13.41
C TYR A 217 -5.75 -6.10 -12.73
N ILE A 218 -6.01 -5.89 -11.43
CA ILE A 218 -6.97 -6.69 -10.67
C ILE A 218 -8.42 -6.30 -11.01
N SER A 219 -8.68 -5.00 -11.12
CA SER A 219 -10.04 -4.43 -11.27
C SER A 219 -10.62 -4.66 -12.67
N ASP A 220 -9.77 -4.65 -13.69
CA ASP A 220 -10.17 -4.92 -15.06
C ASP A 220 -10.09 -6.42 -15.42
N TYR A 221 -9.85 -7.32 -14.46
CA TYR A 221 -9.72 -8.76 -14.77
C TYR A 221 -11.06 -9.48 -14.65
N ASN A 222 -11.76 -9.69 -15.76
CA ASN A 222 -13.09 -10.31 -15.75
C ASN A 222 -13.14 -11.67 -16.46
N ILE A 223 -13.96 -12.57 -15.92
CA ILE A 223 -14.29 -13.87 -16.50
C ILE A 223 -15.77 -13.91 -16.89
N TYR A 224 -16.06 -14.35 -18.10
CA TYR A 224 -17.42 -14.57 -18.60
C TYR A 224 -17.87 -15.98 -18.23
N MET A 225 -18.60 -16.09 -17.13
CA MET A 225 -18.97 -17.37 -16.51
C MET A 225 -19.91 -18.19 -17.38
N GLY A 226 -20.80 -17.52 -18.14
CA GLY A 226 -21.71 -18.16 -19.09
C GLY A 226 -21.01 -18.98 -20.18
N ASN A 227 -19.73 -18.72 -20.41
CA ASN A 227 -18.92 -19.40 -21.41
C ASN A 227 -18.12 -20.58 -20.86
N LEU A 228 -18.24 -20.88 -19.56
CA LEU A 228 -17.52 -21.98 -18.92
C LEU A 228 -18.25 -23.30 -19.16
N ARG A 229 -17.53 -24.26 -19.73
CA ARG A 229 -17.99 -25.64 -19.88
C ARG A 229 -17.55 -26.49 -18.70
N ASN A 230 -18.44 -27.37 -18.24
CA ASN A 230 -17.99 -28.48 -17.40
C ASN A 230 -17.34 -29.57 -18.29
N GLY A 231 -16.11 -29.97 -17.98
CA GLY A 231 -15.39 -30.99 -18.76
C GLY A 231 -16.01 -32.39 -18.73
N LYS A 232 -17.13 -32.58 -18.03
CA LYS A 232 -17.82 -33.86 -17.89
C LYS A 232 -18.98 -34.04 -18.86
N THR A 233 -19.70 -32.96 -19.20
CA THR A 233 -20.94 -33.05 -20.01
C THR A 233 -21.11 -31.91 -21.03
N ASP A 234 -20.06 -31.12 -21.29
CA ASP A 234 -20.11 -29.92 -22.17
C ASP A 234 -21.21 -28.90 -21.79
N SER A 235 -21.76 -28.99 -20.59
CA SER A 235 -22.87 -28.15 -20.14
C SER A 235 -22.39 -26.79 -19.64
N LEU A 236 -23.23 -25.78 -19.88
CA LEU A 236 -23.06 -24.41 -19.41
C LEU A 236 -23.95 -24.21 -18.18
N LEU A 237 -23.35 -24.04 -17.01
CA LEU A 237 -24.08 -24.01 -15.73
C LEU A 237 -24.40 -22.59 -15.23
N PHE A 238 -23.79 -21.57 -15.84
CA PHE A 238 -23.95 -20.17 -15.44
C PHE A 238 -24.81 -19.41 -16.43
N PRO A 239 -25.50 -18.33 -16.01
CA PRO A 239 -26.21 -17.44 -16.91
C PRO A 239 -25.29 -16.89 -18.01
N GLN A 240 -25.81 -16.80 -19.23
CA GLN A 240 -25.02 -16.44 -20.42
C GLN A 240 -24.35 -15.06 -20.31
N ASP A 241 -24.99 -14.12 -19.65
CA ASP A 241 -24.55 -12.73 -19.45
C ASP A 241 -23.71 -12.52 -18.17
N MET A 242 -23.45 -13.59 -17.40
CA MET A 242 -22.72 -13.49 -16.15
C MET A 242 -21.24 -13.18 -16.38
N LYS A 243 -20.83 -11.98 -15.97
CA LYS A 243 -19.45 -11.49 -15.98
C LYS A 243 -19.01 -11.20 -14.56
N LEU A 244 -17.90 -11.80 -14.13
CA LEU A 244 -17.36 -11.63 -12.78
C LEU A 244 -15.94 -11.11 -12.81
N ILE A 245 -15.68 -10.09 -12.00
CA ILE A 245 -14.33 -9.66 -11.64
C ILE A 245 -13.61 -10.76 -10.84
N SER A 246 -12.35 -11.03 -11.16
CA SER A 246 -11.59 -12.14 -10.59
C SER A 246 -11.24 -11.97 -9.12
N HIS A 247 -11.03 -10.73 -8.64
CA HIS A 247 -10.60 -10.48 -7.27
C HIS A 247 -11.63 -10.89 -6.21
N TRP A 248 -12.91 -10.56 -6.42
CA TRP A 248 -13.96 -10.81 -5.42
C TRP A 248 -15.22 -11.45 -6.02
N GLY A 249 -15.55 -11.16 -7.28
CA GLY A 249 -16.72 -11.73 -7.95
C GLY A 249 -16.70 -13.26 -7.98
N LEU A 250 -15.57 -13.87 -8.36
CA LEU A 250 -15.42 -15.33 -8.35
C LEU A 250 -15.61 -15.93 -6.95
N ARG A 251 -15.01 -15.32 -5.92
CA ARG A 251 -15.14 -15.78 -4.53
C ARG A 251 -16.59 -15.69 -4.05
N ASP A 252 -17.26 -14.58 -4.36
CA ASP A 252 -18.61 -14.32 -3.88
C ASP A 252 -19.64 -15.20 -4.60
N GLU A 253 -19.45 -15.44 -5.90
CA GLU A 253 -20.26 -16.40 -6.64
C GLU A 253 -20.02 -17.84 -6.15
N LEU A 254 -18.77 -18.23 -5.85
CA LEU A 254 -18.50 -19.53 -5.24
C LEU A 254 -19.28 -19.71 -3.94
N LYS A 255 -19.35 -18.66 -3.11
CA LYS A 255 -20.13 -18.67 -1.85
C LYS A 255 -21.64 -18.67 -2.07
N SER A 256 -22.15 -18.12 -3.19
CA SER A 256 -23.59 -18.04 -3.45
C SER A 256 -24.22 -19.42 -3.68
N HIS A 257 -23.43 -20.41 -4.08
CA HIS A 257 -23.90 -21.73 -4.48
C HIS A 257 -24.11 -22.76 -3.36
N TYR A 258 -23.82 -22.45 -2.09
CA TYR A 258 -23.99 -23.42 -0.98
C TYR A 258 -25.42 -23.91 -0.77
N ALA A 259 -26.42 -23.13 -1.19
CA ALA A 259 -27.84 -23.51 -1.10
C ALA A 259 -28.38 -24.20 -2.36
N ASP A 260 -27.62 -24.22 -3.45
CA ASP A 260 -28.04 -24.80 -4.73
C ASP A 260 -27.80 -26.32 -4.74
N LYS A 261 -28.78 -27.09 -5.23
CA LYS A 261 -28.67 -28.54 -5.40
C LYS A 261 -27.56 -28.93 -6.37
N GLN A 262 -27.30 -28.10 -7.38
CA GLN A 262 -26.18 -28.26 -8.34
C GLN A 262 -24.99 -27.37 -7.97
N GLY A 263 -24.98 -26.81 -6.76
CA GLY A 263 -24.01 -25.80 -6.34
C GLY A 263 -22.57 -26.30 -6.31
N LEU A 264 -22.34 -27.56 -5.91
CA LEU A 264 -20.99 -28.12 -5.82
C LEU A 264 -20.26 -28.10 -7.16
N GLU A 265 -20.94 -28.45 -8.24
CA GLU A 265 -20.31 -28.48 -9.57
C GLU A 265 -19.93 -27.07 -10.03
N LYS A 266 -20.81 -26.08 -9.82
CA LYS A 266 -20.49 -24.67 -10.09
C LYS A 266 -19.30 -24.18 -9.26
N GLN A 267 -19.27 -24.52 -7.96
CA GLN A 267 -18.15 -24.19 -7.06
C GLN A 267 -16.83 -24.79 -7.55
N GLN A 268 -16.84 -26.04 -8.00
CA GLN A 268 -15.66 -26.71 -8.51
C GLN A 268 -15.16 -26.08 -9.82
N ILE A 269 -16.05 -25.63 -10.72
CA ILE A 269 -15.67 -24.92 -11.94
C ILE A 269 -15.01 -23.59 -11.58
N ILE A 270 -15.62 -22.80 -10.69
CA ILE A 270 -15.06 -21.52 -10.23
C ILE A 270 -13.68 -21.74 -9.58
N TYR A 271 -13.55 -22.75 -8.74
CA TYR A 271 -12.28 -23.10 -8.11
C TYR A 271 -11.21 -23.48 -9.14
N GLU A 272 -11.58 -24.19 -10.20
CA GLU A 272 -10.65 -24.50 -11.30
C GLU A 272 -10.19 -23.23 -12.02
N VAL A 273 -11.12 -22.31 -12.35
CA VAL A 273 -10.78 -21.00 -12.92
C VAL A 273 -9.79 -20.25 -12.03
N MET A 274 -10.04 -20.19 -10.72
CA MET A 274 -9.14 -19.54 -9.76
C MET A 274 -7.75 -20.17 -9.75
N LYS A 275 -7.65 -21.51 -9.81
CA LYS A 275 -6.36 -22.20 -9.93
C LYS A 275 -5.64 -21.81 -11.21
N ARG A 276 -6.33 -21.71 -12.34
CA ARG A 276 -5.72 -21.33 -13.63
C ARG A 276 -5.13 -19.92 -13.61
N ILE A 277 -5.86 -18.98 -13.00
CA ILE A 277 -5.37 -17.61 -12.77
C ILE A 277 -4.12 -17.62 -11.89
N ILE A 278 -4.14 -18.37 -10.77
CA ILE A 278 -3.01 -18.44 -9.83
C ILE A 278 -1.79 -19.12 -10.48
N HIS A 279 -1.98 -20.19 -11.24
CA HIS A 279 -0.90 -20.88 -11.94
C HIS A 279 -0.37 -20.11 -13.16
N GLN A 280 -1.05 -19.04 -13.58
CA GLN A 280 -0.74 -18.28 -14.80
C GLN A 280 -0.73 -19.17 -16.05
N ASP A 281 -1.67 -20.12 -16.11
CA ASP A 281 -1.93 -20.96 -17.29
C ASP A 281 -3.32 -20.73 -17.89
N ILE A 282 -4.10 -19.79 -17.33
CA ILE A 282 -5.35 -19.31 -17.93
C ILE A 282 -5.08 -18.78 -19.34
N PRO A 283 -5.89 -19.15 -20.35
CA PRO A 283 -5.75 -18.63 -21.71
C PRO A 283 -6.08 -17.13 -21.73
N SER A 284 -5.20 -16.30 -22.29
CA SER A 284 -5.39 -14.85 -22.41
C SER A 284 -6.67 -14.49 -23.17
N GLU A 285 -7.13 -15.37 -24.06
CA GLU A 285 -8.33 -15.20 -24.89
C GLU A 285 -9.64 -15.17 -24.10
N VAL A 286 -9.67 -15.67 -22.86
CA VAL A 286 -10.89 -15.77 -22.03
C VAL A 286 -10.95 -14.66 -20.98
N ILE A 287 -9.90 -13.85 -20.85
CA ILE A 287 -9.86 -12.67 -19.99
C ILE A 287 -10.58 -11.53 -20.72
N ASN A 288 -11.58 -10.93 -20.08
CA ASN A 288 -12.36 -9.83 -20.65
C ASN A 288 -13.04 -10.13 -22.00
N SER A 289 -13.29 -11.39 -22.31
CA SER A 289 -13.82 -11.82 -23.62
C SER A 289 -14.93 -12.87 -23.48
N ASP A 290 -16.03 -12.65 -24.19
CA ASP A 290 -17.19 -13.54 -24.30
C ASP A 290 -17.20 -14.36 -25.60
N LYS A 291 -16.11 -14.32 -26.36
CA LYS A 291 -16.04 -14.92 -27.71
C LYS A 291 -15.81 -16.43 -27.70
N TYR A 292 -15.15 -16.93 -26.67
CA TYR A 292 -14.68 -18.31 -26.60
C TYR A 292 -15.39 -19.06 -25.51
N LEU A 293 -15.67 -20.34 -25.76
CA LEU A 293 -16.07 -21.27 -24.71
C LEU A 293 -14.82 -21.88 -24.09
N TRP A 294 -14.79 -22.04 -22.78
CA TRP A 294 -13.60 -22.51 -22.07
C TRP A 294 -13.93 -23.66 -21.12
N ASN A 295 -13.15 -24.74 -21.22
CA ASN A 295 -13.13 -25.81 -20.24
C ASN A 295 -11.91 -25.61 -19.32
N PRO A 296 -12.11 -25.16 -18.07
CA PRO A 296 -11.00 -24.88 -17.16
C PRO A 296 -10.30 -26.15 -16.64
N TYR A 297 -10.96 -27.32 -16.68
CA TYR A 297 -10.36 -28.58 -16.20
C TYR A 297 -9.31 -29.11 -17.17
N GLU A 298 -9.62 -29.12 -18.47
CA GLU A 298 -8.68 -29.53 -19.52
C GLU A 298 -7.83 -28.37 -20.01
N ASN A 299 -8.22 -27.14 -19.65
CA ASN A 299 -7.64 -25.89 -20.12
C ASN A 299 -7.72 -25.71 -21.64
N LYS A 300 -8.89 -25.97 -22.22
CA LYS A 300 -9.12 -25.90 -23.66
C LYS A 300 -10.14 -24.84 -23.99
N ILE A 301 -9.88 -24.08 -25.07
CA ILE A 301 -10.81 -23.07 -25.56
C ILE A 301 -11.39 -23.51 -26.91
N PHE A 302 -12.62 -23.09 -27.16
CA PHE A 302 -13.36 -23.45 -28.37
C PHE A 302 -13.93 -22.19 -29.02
N ASN A 303 -13.79 -22.12 -30.34
CA ASN A 303 -14.40 -21.10 -31.17
C ASN A 303 -15.33 -21.76 -32.18
N ASN A 304 -16.62 -21.41 -32.16
CA ASN A 304 -17.65 -22.03 -33.01
C ASN A 304 -17.66 -23.57 -32.98
N GLY A 305 -17.35 -24.16 -31.82
CA GLY A 305 -17.33 -25.61 -31.62
C GLY A 305 -16.00 -26.30 -31.94
N ASN A 306 -15.04 -25.61 -32.57
CA ASN A 306 -13.70 -26.17 -32.83
C ASN A 306 -12.75 -25.81 -31.69
N GLU A 307 -11.99 -26.80 -31.21
CA GLU A 307 -10.87 -26.59 -30.30
C GLU A 307 -9.81 -25.74 -31.03
N ILE A 308 -9.25 -24.75 -30.35
CA ILE A 308 -8.16 -23.92 -30.86
C ILE A 308 -7.01 -23.90 -29.84
N ASP A 309 -5.82 -23.58 -30.32
CA ASP A 309 -4.64 -23.44 -29.47
C ASP A 309 -4.84 -22.29 -28.47
N ILE A 310 -4.37 -22.50 -27.23
CA ILE A 310 -4.40 -21.51 -26.15
C ILE A 310 -3.09 -20.74 -26.07
N ASN A 311 -3.18 -19.46 -25.70
CA ASN A 311 -2.01 -18.68 -25.28
C ASN A 311 -2.15 -18.35 -23.79
N PRO A 312 -1.43 -19.07 -22.90
CA PRO A 312 -1.40 -18.74 -21.47
C PRO A 312 -1.09 -17.27 -21.21
N GLU A 313 -1.77 -16.68 -20.23
CA GLU A 313 -1.41 -15.36 -19.71
C GLU A 313 0.08 -15.36 -19.36
N GLU A 314 0.81 -14.32 -19.79
CA GLU A 314 2.17 -14.13 -19.30
C GLU A 314 2.16 -14.00 -17.76
N ASN A 315 3.33 -14.12 -17.11
CA ASN A 315 3.45 -14.03 -15.64
C ASN A 315 3.19 -12.61 -15.06
N ILE A 316 2.20 -11.89 -15.59
CA ILE A 316 1.80 -10.52 -15.25
C ILE A 316 1.45 -10.43 -13.77
N ARG A 317 0.73 -11.41 -13.22
CA ARG A 317 0.38 -11.44 -11.79
C ARG A 317 1.63 -11.41 -10.91
N TYR A 318 2.59 -12.29 -11.19
CA TYR A 318 3.81 -12.40 -10.39
C TYR A 318 4.76 -11.22 -10.64
N GLN A 319 4.80 -10.68 -11.85
CA GLN A 319 5.53 -9.43 -12.12
C GLN A 319 4.92 -8.23 -11.38
N THR A 320 3.60 -8.17 -11.28
CA THR A 320 2.89 -7.14 -10.51
C THR A 320 3.23 -7.24 -9.02
N LEU A 321 3.18 -8.45 -8.45
CA LEU A 321 3.61 -8.71 -7.07
C LEU A 321 5.09 -8.34 -6.85
N LEU A 322 5.97 -8.75 -7.76
CA LEU A 322 7.40 -8.47 -7.69
C LEU A 322 7.70 -6.96 -7.79
N SER A 323 6.96 -6.24 -8.62
CA SER A 323 7.10 -4.79 -8.79
C SER A 323 6.73 -4.04 -7.52
N ASN A 324 5.61 -4.42 -6.89
CA ASN A 324 5.21 -3.89 -5.57
C ASN A 324 6.28 -4.18 -4.51
N PHE A 325 6.77 -5.43 -4.44
CA PHE A 325 7.84 -5.80 -3.50
C PHE A 325 9.12 -4.97 -3.70
N LYS A 326 9.58 -4.80 -4.95
CA LYS A 326 10.79 -4.03 -5.26
C LYS A 326 10.64 -2.56 -4.88
N ALA A 327 9.46 -1.97 -5.12
CA ALA A 327 9.18 -0.58 -4.75
C ALA A 327 9.24 -0.38 -3.22
N LEU A 328 8.53 -1.22 -2.47
CA LEU A 328 8.52 -1.17 -1.00
C LEU A 328 9.91 -1.39 -0.41
N LYS A 329 10.67 -2.36 -0.94
CA LYS A 329 12.05 -2.63 -0.50
C LYS A 329 12.99 -1.43 -0.74
N GLU A 330 12.78 -0.66 -1.80
CA GLU A 330 13.57 0.55 -2.08
C GLU A 330 13.27 1.64 -1.04
N MET A 331 12.01 1.76 -0.62
CA MET A 331 11.55 2.72 0.39
C MET A 331 12.02 2.35 1.82
N ASP A 332 12.16 1.06 2.15
CA ASP A 332 12.59 0.59 3.48
C ASP A 332 13.91 1.23 3.95
N SER A 333 14.82 1.56 3.01
CA SER A 333 16.11 2.21 3.32
C SER A 333 15.97 3.62 3.94
N TYR A 334 14.79 4.22 3.85
CA TYR A 334 14.46 5.54 4.40
C TYR A 334 13.60 5.45 5.67
N ASN A 335 13.37 4.25 6.19
CA ASN A 335 12.62 4.01 7.42
C ASN A 335 13.55 3.52 8.55
N PRO A 336 14.14 4.44 9.31
CA PRO A 336 15.14 4.09 10.32
C PRO A 336 14.58 3.37 11.55
N PHE A 337 13.33 3.66 11.92
CA PHE A 337 12.68 3.01 13.05
C PHE A 337 12.16 1.61 12.67
N PHE A 338 11.91 1.37 11.39
CA PHE A 338 11.38 0.11 10.86
C PHE A 338 12.12 -0.29 9.57
N PRO A 339 13.31 -0.91 9.67
CA PRO A 339 14.15 -1.24 8.52
C PRO A 339 13.60 -2.31 7.56
N THR A 340 12.40 -2.84 7.82
CA THR A 340 11.71 -3.79 6.95
C THR A 340 10.23 -3.47 6.87
N PHE A 341 9.62 -3.72 5.71
CA PHE A 341 8.17 -3.60 5.52
C PHE A 341 7.35 -4.32 6.60
N ILE A 342 7.76 -5.54 7.01
CA ILE A 342 7.07 -6.32 8.04
C ILE A 342 7.08 -5.56 9.37
N GLN A 343 8.23 -5.04 9.80
CA GLN A 343 8.31 -4.25 11.03
C GLN A 343 7.48 -2.97 10.95
N ALA A 344 7.47 -2.28 9.81
CA ALA A 344 6.66 -1.08 9.64
C ALA A 344 5.16 -1.41 9.77
N LYS A 345 4.71 -2.50 9.13
CA LYS A 345 3.33 -2.96 9.21
C LYS A 345 2.91 -3.38 10.62
N PHE A 346 3.68 -4.21 11.30
CA PHE A 346 3.30 -4.69 12.64
C PHE A 346 3.49 -3.63 13.73
N ASN A 347 4.63 -2.93 13.73
CA ASN A 347 4.98 -2.06 14.85
C ASN A 347 4.43 -0.63 14.74
N ALA A 348 4.21 -0.12 13.53
CA ALA A 348 3.67 1.22 13.31
C ALA A 348 2.20 1.21 12.89
N GLU A 349 1.81 0.39 11.91
CA GLU A 349 0.46 0.45 11.35
C GLU A 349 -0.56 -0.37 12.16
N MET A 350 -0.29 -1.66 12.38
CA MET A 350 -1.20 -2.55 13.12
C MET A 350 -1.06 -2.41 14.64
N GLU A 351 0.06 -1.87 15.11
CA GLU A 351 0.42 -1.71 16.54
C GLU A 351 0.24 -2.99 17.38
N ILE A 352 0.62 -4.12 16.81
CA ILE A 352 0.60 -5.43 17.48
C ILE A 352 1.88 -6.20 17.13
N PRO A 353 2.57 -6.83 18.12
CA PRO A 353 3.77 -7.59 17.82
C PRO A 353 3.48 -8.75 16.86
N GLN A 354 4.38 -8.95 15.89
CA GLN A 354 4.28 -10.06 14.93
C GLN A 354 4.14 -11.42 15.62
N GLU A 355 4.91 -11.65 16.68
CA GLU A 355 4.89 -12.91 17.45
C GLU A 355 3.52 -13.17 18.10
N GLU A 356 2.86 -12.11 18.59
CA GLU A 356 1.52 -12.22 19.18
C GLU A 356 0.49 -12.55 18.11
N VAL A 357 0.58 -11.93 16.93
CA VAL A 357 -0.30 -12.25 15.80
C VAL A 357 -0.09 -13.69 15.33
N GLU A 358 1.16 -14.13 15.18
CA GLU A 358 1.46 -15.52 14.82
C GLU A 358 0.88 -16.49 15.85
N LYS A 359 1.07 -16.22 17.13
CA LYS A 359 0.51 -17.03 18.22
C LYS A 359 -1.02 -17.09 18.14
N LEU A 360 -1.69 -15.95 18.00
CA LEU A 360 -3.15 -15.88 17.85
C LEU A 360 -3.65 -16.72 16.67
N PHE A 361 -2.98 -16.65 15.51
CA PHE A 361 -3.35 -17.47 14.35
C PHE A 361 -3.13 -18.97 14.60
N ARG A 362 -2.00 -19.35 15.23
CA ARG A 362 -1.72 -20.76 15.57
C ARG A 362 -2.73 -21.31 16.56
N GLU A 363 -3.07 -20.55 17.59
CA GLU A 363 -4.06 -20.94 18.59
C GLU A 363 -5.46 -21.07 17.97
N LEU A 364 -5.86 -20.10 17.14
CA LEU A 364 -7.15 -20.12 16.45
C LEU A 364 -7.26 -21.33 15.50
N VAL A 365 -6.31 -21.47 14.57
CA VAL A 365 -6.31 -22.55 13.56
C VAL A 365 -6.14 -23.93 14.20
N GLY A 366 -5.41 -24.02 15.31
CA GLY A 366 -5.18 -25.25 16.07
C GLY A 366 -6.28 -25.60 17.08
N SER A 367 -7.30 -24.75 17.27
CA SER A 367 -8.33 -24.93 18.30
C SER A 367 -9.24 -26.14 18.06
N GLU A 368 -9.78 -26.70 19.15
CA GLU A 368 -10.79 -27.77 19.06
C GLU A 368 -12.11 -27.26 18.47
N GLU A 369 -12.39 -25.97 18.63
CA GLU A 369 -13.55 -25.28 18.06
C GLU A 369 -13.52 -25.34 16.52
N VAL A 370 -12.37 -25.11 15.89
CA VAL A 370 -12.23 -25.24 14.42
C VAL A 370 -12.57 -26.65 13.96
N LYS A 371 -12.14 -27.70 14.67
CA LYS A 371 -12.48 -29.09 14.34
C LYS A 371 -13.98 -29.37 14.46
N LYS A 372 -14.61 -28.88 15.54
CA LYS A 372 -16.06 -29.03 15.76
C LYS A 372 -16.87 -28.29 14.69
N VAL A 373 -16.44 -27.08 14.32
CA VAL A 373 -17.07 -26.29 13.25
C VAL A 373 -16.91 -26.99 11.90
N ALA A 374 -15.72 -27.49 11.58
CA ALA A 374 -15.48 -28.26 10.35
C ALA A 374 -16.39 -29.49 10.26
N ALA A 375 -16.51 -30.28 11.35
CA ALA A 375 -17.39 -31.44 11.40
C ALA A 375 -18.88 -31.06 11.24
N LEU A 376 -19.30 -29.94 11.83
CA LEU A 376 -20.65 -29.41 11.67
C LEU A 376 -20.92 -28.99 10.20
N ILE A 377 -19.95 -28.36 9.55
CA ILE A 377 -20.06 -27.97 8.13
C ILE A 377 -20.13 -29.22 7.25
N GLU A 378 -19.27 -30.23 7.44
CA GLU A 378 -19.35 -31.51 6.71
C GLU A 378 -20.74 -32.14 6.84
N SER A 379 -21.26 -32.22 8.07
CA SER A 379 -22.59 -32.78 8.35
C SER A 379 -23.70 -32.01 7.64
N ARG A 380 -23.59 -30.69 7.53
CA ARG A 380 -24.60 -29.83 6.87
C ARG A 380 -24.52 -29.88 5.36
N LEU A 381 -23.31 -29.97 4.81
CA LEU A 381 -23.10 -30.10 3.37
C LEU A 381 -23.42 -31.52 2.87
N GLY A 382 -23.37 -32.53 3.74
CA GLY A 382 -23.58 -33.93 3.37
C GLY A 382 -22.45 -34.51 2.52
N ARG A 383 -21.27 -33.88 2.56
CA ARG A 383 -20.06 -34.27 1.83
C ARG A 383 -18.81 -33.90 2.63
N LYS A 384 -17.65 -34.41 2.20
CA LYS A 384 -16.35 -33.96 2.69
C LYS A 384 -16.06 -32.51 2.28
N LEU A 385 -15.30 -31.81 3.12
CA LEU A 385 -14.89 -30.44 2.83
C LEU A 385 -13.96 -30.42 1.61
N GLU A 386 -14.18 -29.42 0.78
CA GLU A 386 -13.34 -29.01 -0.33
C GLU A 386 -12.44 -27.83 0.11
N PRO A 387 -11.32 -27.56 -0.57
CA PRO A 387 -10.41 -26.47 -0.20
C PRO A 387 -11.08 -25.10 -0.08
N PHE A 388 -12.10 -24.83 -0.89
CA PHE A 388 -12.84 -23.57 -0.89
C PHE A 388 -13.88 -23.44 0.23
N ASP A 389 -14.16 -24.52 0.98
CA ASP A 389 -15.12 -24.48 2.09
C ASP A 389 -14.60 -23.72 3.32
N ILE A 390 -13.31 -23.37 3.36
CA ILE A 390 -12.74 -22.51 4.40
C ILE A 390 -13.53 -21.19 4.55
N GLY A 391 -14.08 -20.65 3.45
CA GLY A 391 -14.88 -19.43 3.47
C GLY A 391 -16.27 -19.56 4.12
N THR A 392 -16.75 -20.79 4.39
CA THR A 392 -18.00 -21.02 5.13
C THR A 392 -17.82 -20.91 6.65
N MET A 393 -16.59 -21.06 7.13
CA MET A 393 -16.25 -20.88 8.55
C MET A 393 -16.36 -19.41 8.99
N ASP A 394 -16.21 -18.49 8.04
CA ASP A 394 -16.14 -17.03 8.25
C ASP A 394 -17.49 -16.31 8.02
N SER A 395 -18.54 -17.03 7.60
CA SER A 395 -19.78 -16.40 7.12
C SER A 395 -21.04 -16.80 7.88
N LYS A 396 -21.98 -15.85 7.98
CA LYS A 396 -23.39 -16.08 8.34
C LYS A 396 -24.08 -17.15 7.47
N ALA A 397 -23.46 -17.64 6.39
CA ALA A 397 -23.99 -18.73 5.58
C ALA A 397 -24.15 -20.03 6.39
N ALA A 398 -23.27 -20.29 7.37
CA ALA A 398 -23.45 -21.38 8.32
C ALA A 398 -24.77 -21.26 9.11
N VAL A 399 -25.30 -20.05 9.34
CA VAL A 399 -26.55 -19.84 10.10
C VAL A 399 -27.79 -20.15 9.26
N THR A 400 -27.69 -20.15 7.93
CA THR A 400 -28.88 -20.19 7.05
C THR A 400 -29.22 -21.60 6.54
N LEU A 401 -28.35 -22.58 6.75
CA LEU A 401 -28.54 -23.95 6.22
C LEU A 401 -29.59 -24.82 6.96
N LYS A 402 -30.38 -24.27 7.89
CA LYS A 402 -31.59 -24.92 8.43
C LYS A 402 -32.70 -23.92 8.74
N LYS A 403 -33.49 -23.56 7.72
CA LYS A 403 -34.90 -23.21 7.88
C LYS A 403 -35.76 -23.86 6.79
N LYS A 404 -35.80 -25.20 6.81
CA LYS A 404 -37.01 -25.96 6.46
C LYS A 404 -37.27 -26.91 7.60
N THR A 405 -37.87 -26.38 8.67
CA THR A 405 -38.68 -27.18 9.57
C THR A 405 -39.76 -27.87 8.72
N SER A 406 -39.90 -29.17 8.91
CA SER A 406 -41.01 -29.97 8.40
C SER A 406 -42.34 -29.22 8.58
N PRO A 407 -43.26 -29.25 7.60
CA PRO A 407 -44.62 -28.85 7.88
C PRO A 407 -45.16 -29.85 8.92
N GLY A 408 -45.52 -29.33 10.09
CA GLY A 408 -46.47 -30.02 10.94
C GLY A 408 -47.83 -29.93 10.25
N GLU A 409 -48.19 -30.99 9.53
CA GLU A 409 -49.50 -31.64 9.37
C GLU A 409 -49.44 -32.63 8.19
#